data_AF-A0A8T5KPN0-F1
#
_entry.id   AF-A0A8T5KPN0-F1
#
_cell.length_a   1.000
_cell.length_b   1.000
_cell.length_c   1.000
_cell.angle_alpha   90.00
_cell.angle_beta   90.00
_cell.angle_gamma   90.00
#
_symmetry.space_group_name_H-M   'P 1'
#
loop_
_entity.id
_entity.type
_entity.pdbx_description
1 polymer ?
#
loop_
_entity_poly.entity_id
_entity_poly.type
_entity_poly.pdbx_seq_one_letter_code
_entity_poly.pdbx_strand_id
1 'polypeptide(L)'
;IGDVYFKGVKKRVESRDWSKDDIDKIVAELKNERSSGNRILLCGVFGARLSEGIDYNDGILSSVVCIGIPNPPPSVLSNSLKEYVGEKFGKENAWRYTVTQPAINSILQAMGRPIRSVEDRALILLLDKRNGDRTYTNCYPKSMKMNATNDPQTTKGFAKRFFKRVKRN
;
A
#
# COMPACT_ATOMS: atom_id res chain seq x y z
N ILE A 1 8.55 12.79 10.05
CA ILE A 1 8.99 11.36 10.05
C ILE A 1 10.53 11.27 9.84
N GLY A 2 11.30 12.27 10.30
CA GLY A 2 12.68 12.51 9.86
C GLY A 2 13.72 11.45 10.21
N ASP A 3 13.75 10.92 11.43
CA ASP A 3 14.92 10.16 11.91
C ASP A 3 14.59 8.78 12.48
N VAL A 4 13.81 7.97 11.75
CA VAL A 4 13.74 6.53 12.03
C VAL A 4 14.88 5.83 11.30
N TYR A 5 15.94 5.49 12.02
CA TYR A 5 17.07 4.73 11.49
C TYR A 5 16.80 3.23 11.61
N PHE A 6 16.53 2.58 10.48
CA PHE A 6 16.46 1.12 10.41
C PHE A 6 17.88 0.57 10.25
N LYS A 7 18.48 0.09 11.35
CA LYS A 7 19.84 -0.47 11.33
C LYS A 7 19.95 -1.62 10.31
N GLY A 8 20.91 -1.51 9.39
CA GLY A 8 21.16 -2.51 8.35
C GLY A 8 20.08 -2.57 7.26
N VAL A 9 19.31 -1.48 7.07
CA VAL A 9 18.32 -1.36 5.99
C VAL A 9 18.65 -0.15 5.14
N LYS A 10 18.85 -0.38 3.84
CA LYS A 10 19.01 0.70 2.87
C LYS A 10 17.66 1.38 2.65
N LYS A 11 17.58 2.71 2.79
CA LYS A 11 16.34 3.47 2.60
C LYS A 11 16.37 4.23 1.28
N ARG A 12 15.27 4.18 0.52
CA ARG A 12 15.02 5.02 -0.65
C ARG A 12 13.67 5.68 -0.49
N VAL A 13 13.62 6.98 -0.70
CA VAL A 13 12.41 7.79 -0.59
C VAL A 13 12.11 8.37 -1.96
N GLU A 14 10.88 8.19 -2.41
CA GLU A 14 10.40 8.72 -3.68
C GLU A 14 10.59 10.23 -3.76
N SER A 15 11.12 10.70 -4.89
CA SER A 15 11.19 12.11 -5.23
C SER A 15 10.28 12.40 -6.43
N ARG A 16 9.71 13.61 -6.46
CA ARG A 16 8.89 14.09 -7.58
C ARG A 16 9.70 14.21 -8.87
N ASP A 17 10.99 14.48 -8.74
CA ASP A 17 11.89 14.74 -9.86
C ASP A 17 12.45 13.46 -10.50
N TRP A 18 12.09 12.29 -9.99
CA TRP A 18 12.54 11.03 -10.57
C TRP A 18 12.10 10.87 -12.03
N SER A 19 13.04 10.51 -12.87
CA SER A 19 12.80 10.07 -14.23
C SER A 19 12.40 8.59 -14.28
N LYS A 20 12.09 8.09 -15.47
CA LYS A 20 11.92 6.65 -15.68
C LYS A 20 13.23 5.88 -15.43
N ASP A 21 14.37 6.47 -15.78
CA ASP A 21 15.67 5.86 -15.56
C ASP A 21 15.99 5.70 -14.05
N ASP A 22 15.59 6.67 -13.23
CA ASP A 22 15.72 6.58 -11.77
C ASP A 22 14.90 5.41 -11.20
N ILE A 23 13.69 5.21 -11.72
CA ILE A 23 12.82 4.08 -11.34
C ILE A 23 13.50 2.75 -11.70
N ASP A 24 14.00 2.62 -12.92
CA ASP A 24 14.62 1.39 -13.41
C ASP A 24 15.87 1.05 -12.58
N LYS A 25 16.67 2.07 -12.23
CA LYS A 25 17.81 1.94 -11.31
C LYS A 25 17.40 1.45 -9.92
N ILE A 26 16.29 1.96 -9.37
CA ILE A 26 15.78 1.52 -8.06
C ILE A 26 15.29 0.07 -8.11
N VAL A 27 14.65 -0.35 -9.20
CA VAL A 27 14.22 -1.75 -9.38
C VAL A 27 15.44 -2.67 -9.49
N ALA A 28 16.47 -2.27 -10.23
CA ALA A 28 17.73 -3.01 -10.29
C ALA A 28 18.42 -3.10 -8.92
N GLU A 29 18.45 -2.00 -8.17
CA GLU A 29 18.97 -1.95 -6.81
C GLU A 29 18.21 -2.90 -5.87
N LEU A 30 16.87 -2.93 -5.92
CA LEU A 30 16.07 -3.90 -5.16
C LEU A 30 16.51 -5.34 -5.42
N LYS A 31 16.71 -5.71 -6.69
CA LYS A 31 17.14 -7.06 -7.09
C LYS A 31 18.52 -7.38 -6.53
N ASN A 32 19.48 -6.46 -6.67
CA ASN A 32 20.85 -6.64 -6.20
C ASN A 32 20.96 -6.75 -4.68
N GLU A 33 20.26 -5.88 -3.94
CA GLU A 33 20.25 -5.93 -2.48
C GLU A 33 19.63 -7.24 -1.98
N ARG A 34 18.54 -7.70 -2.61
CA ARG A 34 17.92 -8.99 -2.28
C ARG A 34 18.89 -10.15 -2.51
N SER A 35 19.54 -10.22 -3.67
CA SER A 35 20.50 -11.29 -3.99
C SER A 35 21.70 -11.32 -3.04
N SER A 36 22.09 -10.15 -2.51
CA SER A 36 23.16 -10.02 -1.52
C SER A 36 22.72 -10.33 -0.08
N GLY A 37 21.44 -10.68 0.15
CA GLY A 37 20.89 -10.90 1.48
C GLY A 37 20.63 -9.63 2.30
N ASN A 38 20.75 -8.46 1.66
CA ASN A 38 20.54 -7.17 2.29
C ASN A 38 19.07 -6.78 2.30
N ARG A 39 18.75 -5.81 3.18
CA ARG A 39 17.39 -5.28 3.33
C ARG A 39 17.32 -3.89 2.74
N ILE A 40 16.26 -3.64 1.98
CA ILE A 40 15.96 -2.34 1.39
C ILE A 40 14.51 -1.96 1.69
N LEU A 41 14.30 -0.69 2.00
CA LEU A 41 13.01 -0.08 2.26
C LEU A 41 12.77 1.02 1.22
N LEU A 42 11.69 0.86 0.45
CA LEU A 42 11.18 1.89 -0.44
C LEU A 42 10.04 2.63 0.24
N CYS A 43 10.15 3.95 0.31
CA CYS A 43 9.11 4.85 0.82
C CYS A 43 8.52 5.62 -0.36
N GLY A 44 7.32 5.24 -0.77
CA GLY A 44 6.54 5.96 -1.80
C GLY A 44 5.29 6.60 -1.22
N VAL A 45 4.65 7.43 -2.04
CA VAL A 45 3.32 7.99 -1.73
C VAL A 45 2.24 7.29 -2.55
N PHE A 46 1.00 7.27 -2.04
CA PHE A 46 -0.15 6.79 -2.82
C PHE A 46 -0.38 7.67 -4.05
N GLY A 47 -0.78 7.08 -5.19
CA GLY A 47 -1.04 7.83 -6.42
C GLY A 47 0.22 8.29 -7.16
N ALA A 48 1.39 7.77 -6.79
CA ALA A 48 2.66 8.12 -7.41
C ALA A 48 3.32 6.89 -8.05
N ARG A 49 4.52 7.10 -8.60
CA ARG A 49 5.20 6.12 -9.45
C ARG A 49 5.44 4.82 -8.71
N LEU A 50 5.92 4.88 -7.46
CA LEU A 50 6.19 3.69 -6.65
C LEU A 50 4.94 2.87 -6.29
N SER A 51 3.75 3.48 -6.24
CA SER A 51 2.51 2.80 -5.85
C SER A 51 1.66 2.33 -7.05
N GLU A 52 1.78 2.95 -8.23
CA GLU A 52 0.89 2.70 -9.37
C GLU A 52 1.59 2.23 -10.67
N GLY A 53 2.85 2.63 -10.92
CA GLY A 53 3.47 2.49 -12.24
C GLY A 53 4.50 1.38 -12.37
N ILE A 54 4.98 0.82 -11.26
CA ILE A 54 6.17 -0.04 -11.29
C ILE A 54 5.82 -1.52 -11.32
N ASP A 55 6.63 -2.22 -12.12
CA ASP A 55 6.70 -3.66 -12.13
C ASP A 55 7.67 -4.20 -11.05
N TYR A 56 7.11 -4.90 -10.07
CA TYR A 56 7.84 -5.60 -9.02
C TYR A 56 7.74 -7.13 -9.16
N ASN A 57 8.11 -7.67 -10.34
CA ASN A 57 8.15 -9.11 -10.59
C ASN A 57 9.18 -9.86 -9.73
N ASP A 58 9.18 -11.19 -9.85
CA ASP A 58 10.09 -12.12 -9.18
C ASP A 58 9.96 -12.15 -7.64
N GLY A 59 8.87 -11.60 -7.08
CA GLY A 59 8.65 -11.55 -5.63
C GLY A 59 9.65 -10.64 -4.90
N ILE A 60 10.21 -9.63 -5.58
CA ILE A 60 11.24 -8.73 -5.02
C ILE A 60 10.71 -7.92 -3.83
N LEU A 61 9.40 -7.67 -3.78
CA LEU A 61 8.75 -7.07 -2.62
C LEU A 61 8.25 -8.16 -1.67
N SER A 62 8.68 -8.08 -0.41
CA SER A 62 8.35 -9.06 0.63
C SER A 62 7.15 -8.67 1.47
N SER A 63 6.89 -7.37 1.52
CA SER A 63 5.83 -6.78 2.31
C SER A 63 5.47 -5.42 1.74
N VAL A 64 4.22 -5.02 1.93
CA VAL A 64 3.76 -3.66 1.71
C VAL A 64 3.12 -3.16 3.00
N VAL A 65 3.48 -1.93 3.38
CA VAL A 65 2.91 -1.24 4.53
C VAL A 65 2.21 0.01 4.04
N CYS A 66 0.87 0.00 4.11
CA CYS A 66 0.04 1.14 3.78
C CYS A 66 -0.20 1.96 5.05
N ILE A 67 0.26 3.21 5.07
CA ILE A 67 0.17 4.08 6.25
C ILE A 67 -0.96 5.09 6.03
N GLY A 68 -2.00 5.01 6.87
CA GLY A 68 -3.20 5.83 6.72
C GLY A 68 -4.12 5.39 5.58
N ILE A 69 -5.19 6.17 5.38
CA ILE A 69 -6.08 6.06 4.23
C ILE A 69 -5.96 7.33 3.38
N PRO A 70 -5.68 7.22 2.06
CA PRO A 70 -5.46 8.37 1.18
C PRO A 70 -6.78 9.03 0.76
N ASN A 71 -7.57 9.51 1.73
CA ASN A 71 -8.73 10.34 1.42
C ASN A 71 -8.27 11.64 0.75
N PRO A 72 -8.90 12.07 -0.35
CA PRO A 72 -8.60 13.37 -0.94
C PRO A 72 -8.95 14.50 0.05
N PRO A 73 -8.13 15.57 0.12
CA PRO A 73 -8.49 16.75 0.88
C PRO A 73 -9.74 17.42 0.29
N PRO A 74 -10.55 18.12 1.10
CA PRO A 74 -11.65 18.92 0.58
C PRO A 74 -11.16 19.98 -0.41
N SER A 75 -11.88 20.13 -1.52
CA SER A 75 -11.61 21.14 -2.55
C SER A 75 -12.91 21.50 -3.27
N VAL A 76 -12.92 22.62 -4.00
CA VAL A 76 -14.06 23.00 -4.85
C VAL A 76 -14.41 21.86 -5.81
N LEU A 77 -13.41 21.28 -6.48
CA LEU A 77 -13.58 20.13 -7.36
C LEU A 77 -14.16 18.91 -6.62
N SER A 78 -13.65 18.58 -5.43
CA SER A 78 -14.14 17.46 -4.62
C SER A 78 -15.61 17.66 -4.21
N ASN A 79 -16.00 18.89 -3.87
CA ASN A 79 -17.37 19.22 -3.48
C ASN A 79 -18.32 19.16 -4.68
N SER A 80 -17.97 19.77 -5.81
CA SER A 80 -18.78 19.69 -7.03
C SER A 80 -18.94 18.26 -7.53
N LEU A 81 -17.89 17.43 -7.43
CA LEU A 81 -17.97 16.02 -7.79
C LEU A 81 -18.92 15.26 -6.85
N LYS A 82 -18.89 15.55 -5.53
CA LYS A 82 -19.82 14.96 -4.55
C LYS A 82 -21.27 15.35 -4.85
N GLU A 83 -21.53 16.61 -5.17
CA GLU A 83 -22.86 17.10 -5.53
C GLU A 83 -23.38 16.38 -6.77
N TYR A 84 -22.59 16.37 -7.85
CA TYR A 84 -22.94 15.69 -9.09
C TYR A 84 -23.24 14.19 -8.89
N VAL A 85 -22.39 13.50 -8.13
CA VAL A 85 -22.61 12.07 -7.83
C VAL A 85 -23.85 11.88 -6.96
N GLY A 86 -24.09 12.78 -6.00
CA GLY A 86 -25.28 12.74 -5.14
C GLY A 86 -26.58 12.92 -5.91
N GLU A 87 -26.60 13.81 -6.89
CA GLU A 87 -27.73 14.03 -7.80
C GLU A 87 -27.96 12.82 -8.72
N LYS A 88 -26.88 12.24 -9.26
CA LYS A 88 -26.96 11.18 -10.26
C LYS A 88 -27.17 9.78 -9.68
N PHE A 89 -26.60 9.50 -8.50
CA PHE A 89 -26.51 8.16 -7.93
C PHE A 89 -27.03 8.07 -6.48
N GLY A 90 -27.63 9.12 -5.95
CA GLY A 90 -28.15 9.18 -4.58
C GLY A 90 -27.14 9.77 -3.58
N LYS A 91 -27.65 10.59 -2.65
CA LYS A 91 -26.84 11.31 -1.65
C LYS A 91 -26.07 10.35 -0.73
N GLU A 92 -26.61 9.18 -0.47
CA GLU A 92 -25.99 8.12 0.32
C GLU A 92 -24.75 7.51 -0.35
N ASN A 93 -24.68 7.55 -1.69
CA ASN A 93 -23.54 7.02 -2.46
C ASN A 93 -22.47 8.08 -2.73
N ALA A 94 -22.81 9.37 -2.61
CA ALA A 94 -21.90 10.48 -2.92
C ALA A 94 -20.56 10.38 -2.19
N TRP A 95 -20.58 10.10 -0.89
CA TRP A 95 -19.35 9.95 -0.11
C TRP A 95 -18.53 8.72 -0.53
N ARG A 96 -19.21 7.60 -0.79
CA ARG A 96 -18.55 6.34 -1.15
C ARG A 96 -17.81 6.47 -2.47
N TYR A 97 -18.47 6.98 -3.50
CA TYR A 97 -17.93 6.99 -4.86
C TYR A 97 -16.86 8.06 -5.06
N THR A 98 -16.86 9.13 -4.27
CA THR A 98 -15.92 10.24 -4.44
C THR A 98 -14.78 10.27 -3.42
N VAL A 99 -14.92 9.59 -2.28
CA VAL A 99 -13.92 9.61 -1.20
C VAL A 99 -13.43 8.21 -0.85
N THR A 100 -14.30 7.33 -0.33
CA THR A 100 -13.82 6.09 0.31
C THR A 100 -13.45 5.02 -0.70
N GLN A 101 -14.22 4.84 -1.77
CA GLN A 101 -13.92 3.84 -2.80
C GLN A 101 -12.63 4.19 -3.55
N PRO A 102 -12.38 5.43 -4.00
CA PRO A 102 -11.08 5.80 -4.57
C PRO A 102 -9.91 5.55 -3.61
N ALA A 103 -10.05 5.92 -2.33
CA ALA A 103 -8.99 5.72 -1.35
C ALA A 103 -8.67 4.22 -1.11
N ILE A 104 -9.69 3.37 -1.01
CA ILE A 104 -9.51 1.92 -0.91
C ILE A 104 -8.92 1.33 -2.19
N ASN A 105 -9.31 1.83 -3.37
CA ASN A 105 -8.72 1.37 -4.63
C ASN A 105 -7.20 1.65 -4.68
N SER A 106 -6.74 2.82 -4.23
CA SER A 106 -5.30 3.13 -4.15
C SER A 106 -4.58 2.21 -3.16
N ILE A 107 -5.21 1.87 -2.03
CA ILE A 107 -4.68 0.87 -1.09
C ILE A 107 -4.58 -0.50 -1.77
N LEU A 108 -5.64 -0.98 -2.43
CA LEU A 108 -5.65 -2.26 -3.13
C LEU A 108 -4.59 -2.35 -4.23
N GLN A 109 -4.40 -1.27 -5.00
CA GLN A 109 -3.34 -1.20 -6.01
C GLN A 109 -1.95 -1.30 -5.39
N ALA A 110 -1.69 -0.63 -4.26
CA ALA A 110 -0.43 -0.74 -3.54
C ALA A 110 -0.23 -2.15 -2.96
N MET A 111 -1.26 -2.74 -2.35
CA MET A 111 -1.22 -4.10 -1.77
C MET A 111 -1.03 -5.20 -2.84
N GLY A 112 -1.49 -4.97 -4.06
CA GLY A 112 -1.33 -5.90 -5.18
C GLY A 112 0.08 -5.90 -5.80
N ARG A 113 0.90 -4.88 -5.54
CA ARG A 113 2.28 -4.79 -6.08
C ARG A 113 3.13 -6.05 -5.84
N PRO A 114 3.18 -6.61 -4.62
CA PRO A 114 4.01 -7.79 -4.33
C PRO A 114 3.35 -9.14 -4.66
N ILE A 115 2.08 -9.18 -5.10
CA ILE A 115 1.36 -10.44 -5.37
C ILE A 115 0.86 -10.42 -6.82
N ARG A 116 1.57 -11.11 -7.72
CA ARG A 116 1.28 -11.14 -9.16
C ARG A 116 1.03 -12.53 -9.72
N SER A 117 1.56 -13.56 -9.06
CA SER A 117 1.30 -14.97 -9.34
C SER A 117 0.55 -15.64 -8.20
N VAL A 118 0.03 -16.85 -8.42
CA VAL A 118 -0.68 -17.62 -7.38
C VAL A 118 0.28 -18.21 -6.34
N GLU A 119 1.57 -18.24 -6.67
CA GLU A 119 2.68 -18.66 -5.81
C GLU A 119 3.18 -17.52 -4.92
N ASP A 120 2.96 -16.26 -5.32
CA ASP A 120 3.45 -15.11 -4.57
C ASP A 120 2.81 -15.01 -3.19
N ARG A 121 3.64 -14.69 -2.20
CA ARG A 121 3.23 -14.45 -0.82
C ARG A 121 3.91 -13.19 -0.31
N ALA A 122 3.10 -12.26 0.17
CA ALA A 122 3.57 -11.00 0.75
C ALA A 122 2.84 -10.69 2.05
N LEU A 123 3.56 -10.09 3.00
CA LEU A 123 2.95 -9.56 4.21
C LEU A 123 2.37 -8.17 3.92
N ILE A 124 1.07 -8.02 4.05
CA ILE A 124 0.40 -6.73 3.88
C ILE A 124 0.01 -6.18 5.25
N LEU A 125 0.41 -4.94 5.53
CA LEU A 125 0.10 -4.25 6.78
C LEU A 125 -0.61 -2.94 6.49
N LEU A 126 -1.84 -2.80 7.00
CA LEU A 126 -2.63 -1.58 6.91
C LEU A 126 -2.59 -0.84 8.25
N LEU A 127 -1.96 0.32 8.30
CA LEU A 127 -1.79 1.12 9.51
C LEU A 127 -2.80 2.27 9.55
N ASP A 128 -4.07 1.93 9.70
CA ASP A 128 -5.15 2.85 10.02
C ASP A 128 -6.33 2.07 10.61
N LYS A 129 -6.84 2.49 11.78
CA LYS A 129 -8.00 1.81 12.41
C LYS A 129 -9.25 1.84 11.54
N ARG A 130 -9.37 2.88 10.69
CA ARG A 130 -10.55 3.10 9.84
C ARG A 130 -10.75 1.99 8.80
N ASN A 131 -9.72 1.20 8.49
CA ASN A 131 -9.86 0.03 7.62
C ASN A 131 -10.86 -1.00 8.17
N GLY A 132 -11.12 -1.00 9.48
CA GLY A 132 -12.15 -1.84 10.12
C GLY A 132 -13.54 -1.19 10.20
N ASP A 133 -13.68 0.09 9.88
CA ASP A 133 -14.97 0.79 9.96
C ASP A 133 -15.87 0.36 8.80
N ARG A 134 -17.20 0.31 9.05
CA ARG A 134 -18.19 -0.08 8.03
C ARG A 134 -18.09 0.75 6.74
N THR A 135 -17.77 2.03 6.89
CA THR A 135 -17.57 2.99 5.79
C THR A 135 -16.49 2.52 4.80
N TYR A 136 -15.42 1.89 5.28
CA TYR A 136 -14.29 1.44 4.45
C TYR A 136 -14.33 -0.04 4.13
N THR A 137 -14.71 -0.90 5.08
CA THR A 137 -14.85 -2.36 4.87
C THR A 137 -15.78 -2.69 3.71
N ASN A 138 -16.86 -1.91 3.50
CA ASN A 138 -17.77 -2.05 2.35
C ASN A 138 -17.12 -1.77 0.98
N CYS A 139 -15.95 -1.11 0.95
CA CYS A 139 -15.21 -0.80 -0.27
C CYS A 139 -14.16 -1.88 -0.61
N TYR A 140 -13.86 -2.79 0.32
CA TYR A 140 -12.97 -3.93 0.10
C TYR A 140 -13.70 -5.11 -0.55
N PRO A 141 -12.99 -6.01 -1.26
CA PRO A 141 -13.56 -7.26 -1.73
C PRO A 141 -14.10 -8.10 -0.56
N LYS A 142 -15.32 -8.63 -0.69
CA LYS A 142 -15.99 -9.41 0.38
C LYS A 142 -15.22 -10.67 0.81
N SER A 143 -14.42 -11.25 -0.08
CA SER A 143 -13.58 -12.42 0.18
C SER A 143 -12.33 -12.09 0.99
N MET A 144 -11.96 -10.81 1.11
CA MET A 144 -10.76 -10.39 1.81
C MET A 144 -10.94 -10.53 3.32
N LYS A 145 -10.05 -11.30 3.96
CA LYS A 145 -10.00 -11.45 5.41
C LYS A 145 -8.86 -10.62 5.97
N MET A 146 -9.19 -9.64 6.82
CA MET A 146 -8.22 -8.79 7.50
C MET A 146 -8.16 -9.16 8.98
N ASN A 147 -6.95 -9.33 9.51
CA ASN A 147 -6.74 -9.54 10.94
C ASN A 147 -6.50 -8.19 11.62
N ALA A 148 -7.44 -7.73 12.43
CA ALA A 148 -7.29 -6.50 13.18
C ALA A 148 -6.49 -6.72 14.47
N THR A 149 -5.56 -5.81 14.76
CA THR A 149 -4.80 -5.77 16.02
C THR A 149 -4.44 -4.34 16.34
N ASN A 150 -4.50 -3.97 17.61
CA ASN A 150 -4.02 -2.70 18.15
C ASN A 150 -2.69 -2.84 18.91
N ASP A 151 -2.15 -4.06 19.01
CA ASP A 151 -0.91 -4.37 19.71
C ASP A 151 0.25 -4.63 18.73
N PRO A 152 1.33 -3.83 18.77
CA PRO A 152 2.53 -4.06 17.99
C PRO A 152 3.20 -5.42 18.22
N GLN A 153 3.11 -6.01 19.43
CA GLN A 153 3.73 -7.31 19.70
C GLN A 153 3.01 -8.44 18.98
N THR A 154 1.68 -8.40 18.93
CA THR A 154 0.85 -9.32 18.16
C THR A 154 1.19 -9.24 16.66
N THR A 155 1.31 -8.03 16.11
CA THR A 155 1.74 -7.80 14.71
C THR A 155 3.13 -8.38 14.46
N LYS A 156 4.08 -8.13 15.36
CA LYS A 156 5.45 -8.67 15.28
C LYS A 156 5.44 -10.20 15.30
N GLY A 157 4.64 -10.81 16.17
CA GLY A 157 4.47 -12.26 16.24
C GLY A 157 3.90 -12.84 14.95
N PHE A 158 2.88 -12.20 14.38
CA PHE A 158 2.30 -12.59 13.09
C PHE A 158 3.34 -12.52 11.97
N ALA A 159 4.04 -11.39 11.84
CA ALA A 159 5.07 -11.19 10.83
C ALA A 159 6.19 -12.25 10.93
N LYS A 160 6.70 -12.54 12.13
CA LYS A 160 7.69 -13.60 12.36
C LYS A 160 7.19 -14.97 11.88
N ARG A 161 5.94 -15.33 12.22
CA ARG A 161 5.34 -16.61 11.80
C ARG A 161 5.15 -16.68 10.29
N PHE A 162 4.71 -15.58 9.67
CA PHE A 162 4.54 -15.47 8.23
C PHE A 162 5.87 -15.75 7.50
N PHE A 163 6.92 -14.99 7.81
CA PHE A 163 8.22 -15.16 7.14
C PHE A 163 8.95 -16.47 7.49
N LYS A 164 8.64 -17.12 8.63
CA LYS A 164 9.16 -18.47 8.94
C LYS A 164 8.52 -19.56 8.08
N ARG A 165 7.21 -19.43 7.77
CA ARG A 165 6.44 -20.43 7.02
C ARG A 165 6.61 -20.31 5.51
N VAL A 166 6.73 -19.07 5.03
CA VAL A 166 7.00 -18.80 3.62
C VAL A 166 8.48 -19.10 3.37
N LYS A 167 8.80 -20.37 3.10
CA LYS A 167 10.10 -20.73 2.52
C LYS A 167 10.15 -20.12 1.13
N ARG A 168 11.10 -19.21 0.93
CA ARG A 168 11.38 -18.63 -0.37
C ARG A 168 12.50 -19.46 -0.98
N ASN A 169 12.22 -20.07 -2.13
CA ASN A 169 13.25 -20.65 -2.98
C ASN A 169 14.21 -19.56 -3.45
#